data_AF-Q05CW7-F1
#
_entry.id   AF-Q05CW7-F1
#
_cell.length_a   1.000
_cell.length_b   1.000
_cell.length_c   1.000
_cell.angle_alpha   90.00
_cell.angle_beta   90.00
_cell.angle_gamma   90.00
#
_symmetry.space_group_name_H-M   'P 1'
#
loop_
_entity.id
_entity.type
_entity.pdbx_description
1 polymer ?
#
loop_
_entity_poly.entity_id
_entity_poly.type
_entity_poly.pdbx_seq_one_letter_code
_entity_poly.pdbx_strand_id
1 'polypeptide(L)'
;MHRKKVDNRIRILIENGVAERQRSLFVVVGDRGKDQVVILHHMLSKATVKARPSVLWCYKKELGFSSHRKKRMRQLQKKIKNGTLNIKQDDPFELFIAATNIRYCYYNETHKILGNTFGMCVLQDFEALTPNLLARTVETVEGGGLVVILLRTMNSLKQLYTVTMDVHSRYRTEAHQDVVGRFNERFILSLASCKKCLVIDDQLNILPISSHVATMEALPPQTPDESLGPSDLELRELKESLQDTQPVGVLVDCCKTLDQAKAVLKFIEGISEKTLRSTVALTAARGRGKSAALGLAIAGAVAFGYSNIFVTSPSPDNLHTLFEFVFKGFDALQYQEHLDYEIIQSLNPEFNKAVIRVNVFREHRQTIQYIHPADAVKLGQAELVVIDEAAAIPLPLVKSLLGPYLVFMASTINGYEGTGRSLSLKLIQQLRQQSAQSQVSTTAENKTTTTARLASARTLHEVSLQESIRYAPGDAVEKWLNDLLCLDCLNITRIVSGCPLPEACELYYVNRDTLFCYHKASEVFLQRLMALYVASHYKNTKKKKKKKKKKKKK
;
A
#
# COMPACT_ATOMS: atom_id res chain seq x y z
N MET A 1 -5.53 -21.38 38.20
CA MET A 1 -5.24 -20.32 37.21
C MET A 1 -4.76 -19.09 37.98
N HIS A 2 -3.44 -18.86 38.07
CA HIS A 2 -2.93 -17.65 38.74
C HIS A 2 -3.29 -16.42 37.91
N ARG A 3 -4.10 -15.52 38.47
CA ARG A 3 -4.40 -14.21 37.86
C ARG A 3 -3.19 -13.32 38.03
N LYS A 4 -2.29 -13.32 37.06
CA LYS A 4 -1.16 -12.39 37.00
C LYS A 4 -1.64 -11.06 36.43
N LYS A 5 -1.34 -9.96 37.11
CA LYS A 5 -1.62 -8.61 36.60
C LYS A 5 -0.73 -8.36 35.38
N VAL A 6 -1.36 -8.09 34.24
CA VAL A 6 -0.65 -7.71 33.01
C VAL A 6 -0.05 -6.32 33.20
N ASP A 7 1.13 -6.10 32.64
CA ASP A 7 1.79 -4.80 32.65
C ASP A 7 0.93 -3.74 31.94
N ASN A 8 0.71 -2.60 32.60
CA ASN A 8 -0.18 -1.55 32.09
C ASN A 8 0.35 -0.92 30.78
N ARG A 9 1.66 -1.00 30.52
CA ARG A 9 2.27 -0.44 29.31
C ARG A 9 1.72 -1.04 28.02
N ILE A 10 1.35 -2.33 28.03
CA ILE A 10 0.71 -3.00 26.88
C ILE A 10 -0.61 -2.30 26.56
N ARG A 11 -1.42 -2.05 27.59
CA ARG A 11 -2.72 -1.40 27.46
C ARG A 11 -2.57 0.05 26.99
N ILE A 12 -1.66 0.81 27.62
CA ILE A 12 -1.37 2.20 27.26
C ILE A 12 -0.95 2.32 25.79
N LEU A 13 -0.07 1.43 25.30
CA LEU A 13 0.37 1.46 23.90
C LEU A 13 -0.79 1.23 22.91
N ILE A 14 -1.74 0.35 23.27
CA ILE A 14 -2.92 0.09 22.44
C ILE A 14 -3.87 1.29 22.48
N GLU A 15 -4.17 1.82 23.67
CA GLU A 15 -5.07 2.97 23.84
C GLU A 15 -4.51 4.22 23.15
N ASN A 16 -3.22 4.52 23.32
CA ASN A 16 -2.53 5.62 22.63
C ASN A 16 -2.53 5.41 21.10
N GLY A 17 -2.32 4.17 20.63
CA GLY A 17 -2.37 3.84 19.20
C GLY A 17 -3.74 4.11 18.59
N VAL A 18 -4.82 3.74 19.29
CA VAL A 18 -6.21 3.99 18.87
C VAL A 18 -6.54 5.48 18.89
N ALA A 19 -6.14 6.20 19.95
CA ALA A 19 -6.38 7.65 20.08
C ALA A 19 -5.69 8.45 18.95
N GLU A 20 -4.41 8.19 18.70
CA GLU A 20 -3.64 8.89 17.66
C GLU A 20 -3.87 8.33 16.24
N ARG A 21 -4.70 7.30 16.08
CA ARG A 21 -4.88 6.54 14.81
C ARG A 21 -3.55 6.09 14.18
N GLN A 22 -2.59 5.66 15.00
CA GLN A 22 -1.30 5.11 14.56
C GLN A 22 -1.24 3.61 14.81
N ARG A 23 -0.39 2.89 14.07
CA ARG A 23 -0.27 1.43 14.22
C ARG A 23 0.68 1.10 15.36
N SER A 24 0.44 -0.03 16.03
CA SER A 24 1.33 -0.56 17.06
C SER A 24 1.84 -1.94 16.67
N LEU A 25 3.13 -2.19 16.93
CA LEU A 25 3.82 -3.44 16.59
C LEU A 25 4.10 -4.24 17.87
N PHE A 26 3.67 -5.50 17.90
CA PHE A 26 3.93 -6.44 18.98
C PHE A 26 4.72 -7.63 18.45
N VAL A 27 5.81 -7.97 19.14
CA VAL A 27 6.61 -9.16 18.85
C VAL A 27 6.48 -10.11 20.02
N VAL A 28 5.83 -11.25 19.81
CA VAL A 28 5.57 -12.25 20.85
C VAL A 28 6.59 -13.36 20.73
N VAL A 29 7.38 -13.55 21.78
CA VAL A 29 8.43 -14.56 21.86
C VAL A 29 7.94 -15.74 22.70
N GLY A 30 7.81 -16.88 22.05
CA GLY A 30 7.56 -18.15 22.70
C GLY A 30 6.59 -19.08 21.96
N ASP A 31 6.40 -20.26 22.52
CA ASP A 31 5.70 -21.36 21.87
C ASP A 31 4.18 -21.23 22.00
N ARG A 32 3.70 -20.50 23.01
CA ARG A 32 2.28 -20.22 23.29
C ARG A 32 1.84 -18.82 22.86
N GLY A 33 2.54 -18.20 21.91
CA GLY A 33 2.18 -16.87 21.41
C GLY A 33 0.77 -16.78 20.81
N LYS A 34 0.16 -17.89 20.38
CA LYS A 34 -1.22 -17.92 19.84
C LYS A 34 -2.28 -17.52 20.87
N ASP A 35 -2.10 -17.92 22.12
CA ASP A 35 -3.06 -17.61 23.20
C ASP A 35 -2.98 -16.13 23.55
N GLN A 36 -1.77 -15.54 23.42
CA GLN A 36 -1.55 -14.12 23.67
C GLN A 36 -2.17 -13.21 22.61
N VAL A 37 -2.26 -13.66 21.36
CA VAL A 37 -2.99 -12.95 20.30
C VAL A 37 -4.45 -12.71 20.69
N VAL A 38 -5.09 -13.65 21.38
CA VAL A 38 -6.48 -13.52 21.84
C VAL A 38 -6.62 -12.40 22.85
N ILE A 39 -5.68 -12.33 23.80
CA ILE A 39 -5.70 -11.31 24.85
C ILE A 39 -5.46 -9.93 24.25
N LEU A 40 -4.50 -9.81 23.32
CA LEU A 40 -4.24 -8.56 22.60
C LEU A 40 -5.45 -8.11 21.76
N HIS A 41 -6.13 -9.04 21.07
CA HIS A 41 -7.35 -8.73 20.33
C HIS A 41 -8.47 -8.26 21.25
N HIS A 42 -8.63 -8.89 22.41
CA HIS A 42 -9.63 -8.48 23.39
C HIS A 42 -9.33 -7.08 23.95
N MET A 43 -8.06 -6.77 24.25
CA MET A 43 -7.64 -5.43 24.67
C MET A 43 -7.89 -4.39 23.58
N LEU A 44 -7.56 -4.70 22.32
CA LEU A 44 -7.84 -3.84 21.18
C LEU A 44 -9.34 -3.59 21.02
N SER A 45 -10.15 -4.65 21.05
CA SER A 45 -11.61 -4.55 20.93
C SER A 45 -12.25 -3.74 22.07
N LYS A 46 -11.61 -3.66 23.24
CA LYS A 46 -12.07 -2.85 24.36
C LYS A 46 -11.66 -1.37 24.21
N ALA A 47 -10.48 -1.12 23.64
CA ALA A 47 -9.99 0.23 23.37
C ALA A 47 -10.71 0.89 22.18
N THR A 48 -11.11 0.10 21.18
CA THR A 48 -11.87 0.60 20.03
C THR A 48 -13.36 0.73 20.36
N VAL A 49 -13.90 1.95 20.30
CA VAL A 49 -15.35 2.22 20.47
C VAL A 49 -16.19 1.73 19.26
N LYS A 50 -15.53 1.37 18.15
CA LYS A 50 -16.15 0.89 16.90
C LYS A 50 -16.44 -0.62 16.89
N ALA A 51 -16.95 -1.11 15.76
CA ALA A 51 -17.12 -2.53 15.47
C ALA A 51 -15.82 -3.34 15.73
N ARG A 52 -16.00 -4.61 16.13
CA ARG A 52 -14.86 -5.51 16.42
C ARG A 52 -13.89 -5.57 15.22
N PRO A 53 -12.58 -5.38 15.44
CA PRO A 53 -11.60 -5.34 14.36
C PRO A 53 -11.49 -6.69 13.67
N SER A 54 -11.44 -6.66 12.33
CA SER A 54 -11.17 -7.83 11.50
C SER A 54 -9.70 -8.25 11.63
N VAL A 55 -9.45 -9.56 11.53
CA VAL A 55 -8.12 -10.13 11.74
C VAL A 55 -7.61 -10.77 10.45
N LEU A 56 -6.41 -10.40 10.03
CA LEU A 56 -5.67 -11.07 8.97
C LEU A 56 -4.68 -12.04 9.60
N TRP A 57 -4.83 -13.34 9.34
CA TRP A 57 -3.91 -14.37 9.83
C TRP A 57 -3.08 -14.93 8.68
N CYS A 58 -1.79 -14.61 8.68
CA CYS A 58 -0.86 -15.01 7.63
C CYS A 58 0.10 -16.10 8.11
N TYR A 59 0.21 -17.18 7.33
CA TYR A 59 1.02 -18.36 7.67
C TYR A 59 1.64 -19.01 6.43
N LYS A 60 2.67 -19.83 6.63
CA LYS A 60 3.43 -20.49 5.54
C LYS A 60 2.83 -21.82 5.11
N LYS A 61 2.60 -22.75 6.05
CA LYS A 61 2.11 -24.11 5.75
C LYS A 61 1.10 -24.63 6.76
N GLU A 62 1.35 -24.54 8.06
CA GLU A 62 0.49 -25.15 9.08
C GLU A 62 0.01 -24.12 10.11
N LEU A 63 -1.31 -23.98 10.27
CA LEU A 63 -1.89 -23.22 11.39
C LEU A 63 -1.88 -24.01 12.71
N GLY A 64 -1.71 -25.33 12.67
CA GLY A 64 -1.97 -26.21 13.81
C GLY A 64 -3.45 -26.31 14.21
N PHE A 65 -4.37 -25.74 13.41
CA PHE A 65 -5.83 -25.87 13.55
C PHE A 65 -6.53 -25.74 12.18
N SER A 66 -7.76 -26.23 12.07
CA SER A 66 -8.54 -26.16 10.82
C SER A 66 -9.09 -24.75 10.60
N SER A 67 -8.80 -24.15 9.45
CA SER A 67 -9.36 -22.85 9.00
C SER A 67 -10.86 -22.93 8.67
N HIS A 68 -11.38 -24.11 8.31
CA HIS A 68 -12.81 -24.29 8.02
C HIS A 68 -13.65 -24.39 9.30
N ARG A 69 -14.45 -23.34 9.56
CA ARG A 69 -15.38 -23.25 10.70
C ARG A 69 -16.29 -24.47 10.83
N LYS A 70 -16.91 -24.94 9.73
CA LYS A 70 -17.79 -26.13 9.71
C LYS A 70 -17.05 -27.43 10.06
N LYS A 71 -15.84 -27.64 9.51
CA LYS A 71 -15.02 -28.83 9.78
C LYS A 71 -14.55 -28.85 11.24
N ARG A 72 -14.22 -27.68 11.80
CA ARG A 72 -13.82 -27.52 13.20
C ARG A 72 -14.98 -27.73 14.17
N MET A 73 -16.16 -27.17 13.91
CA MET A 73 -17.35 -27.45 14.75
C MET A 73 -17.66 -28.95 14.80
N ARG A 74 -17.52 -29.67 13.68
CA ARG A 74 -17.67 -31.14 13.67
C ARG A 74 -16.58 -31.85 14.49
N GLN A 75 -15.34 -31.38 14.44
CA GLN A 75 -14.25 -31.92 15.27
C GLN A 75 -14.47 -31.64 16.76
N LEU A 76 -14.94 -30.44 17.11
CA LEU A 76 -15.24 -30.05 18.49
C LEU A 76 -16.41 -30.88 19.03
N GLN A 77 -17.48 -31.04 18.24
CA GLN A 77 -18.60 -31.94 18.56
C GLN A 77 -18.16 -33.40 18.73
N LYS A 78 -17.22 -33.90 17.91
CA LYS A 78 -16.64 -35.24 18.08
C LYS A 78 -15.84 -35.35 19.39
N LYS A 79 -15.03 -34.33 19.74
CA LYS A 79 -14.25 -34.32 20.99
C LYS A 79 -15.14 -34.22 22.24
N ILE A 80 -16.25 -33.49 22.15
CA ILE A 80 -17.31 -33.42 23.17
C ILE A 80 -17.98 -34.78 23.33
N LYS A 81 -18.40 -35.41 22.21
CA LYS A 81 -19.01 -36.75 22.22
C LYS A 81 -18.07 -37.83 22.78
N ASN A 82 -16.76 -37.68 22.57
CA ASN A 82 -15.75 -38.61 23.08
C ASN A 82 -15.35 -38.32 24.55
N GLY A 83 -15.97 -37.35 25.23
CA GLY A 83 -15.73 -37.05 26.65
C GLY A 83 -14.37 -36.41 26.97
N THR A 84 -13.50 -36.19 25.98
CA THR A 84 -12.15 -35.64 26.16
C THR A 84 -12.08 -34.13 26.39
N LEU A 85 -13.20 -33.39 26.22
CA LEU A 85 -13.22 -31.93 26.26
C LEU A 85 -14.37 -31.43 27.13
N ASN A 86 -14.03 -30.79 28.25
CA ASN A 86 -15.00 -30.18 29.15
C ASN A 86 -15.57 -28.89 28.53
N ILE A 87 -16.88 -28.85 28.28
CA ILE A 87 -17.62 -27.72 27.68
C ILE A 87 -17.52 -26.43 28.52
N LYS A 88 -17.15 -26.52 29.80
CA LYS A 88 -16.99 -25.36 30.70
C LYS A 88 -15.57 -24.77 30.73
N GLN A 89 -14.58 -25.46 30.16
CA GLN A 89 -13.23 -24.94 29.95
C GLN A 89 -13.09 -24.62 28.46
N ASP A 90 -13.88 -23.66 27.98
CA ASP A 90 -13.70 -23.14 26.63
C ASP A 90 -12.32 -22.48 26.57
N ASP A 91 -11.44 -23.07 25.75
CA ASP A 91 -10.16 -22.46 25.41
C ASP A 91 -10.44 -21.08 24.80
N PRO A 92 -9.97 -19.96 25.40
CA PRO A 92 -10.20 -18.62 24.88
C PRO A 92 -9.86 -18.47 23.39
N PHE A 93 -8.89 -19.27 22.91
CA PHE A 93 -8.51 -19.33 21.51
C PHE A 93 -9.60 -19.90 20.58
N GLU A 94 -10.34 -20.91 21.02
CA GLU A 94 -11.46 -21.48 20.26
C GLU A 94 -12.60 -20.45 20.13
N LEU A 95 -12.93 -19.77 21.24
CA LEU A 95 -13.94 -18.71 21.25
C LEU A 95 -13.55 -17.56 20.31
N PHE A 96 -12.29 -17.14 20.35
CA PHE A 96 -11.75 -16.11 19.48
C PHE A 96 -11.96 -16.45 18.00
N ILE A 97 -11.60 -17.65 17.57
CA ILE A 97 -11.73 -18.05 16.16
C ILE A 97 -13.20 -18.19 15.74
N ALA A 98 -14.08 -18.62 16.65
CA ALA A 98 -15.49 -18.75 16.35
C ALA A 98 -16.22 -17.40 16.28
N ALA A 99 -15.83 -16.42 17.10
CA ALA A 99 -16.52 -15.15 17.26
C ALA A 99 -15.97 -14.02 16.37
N THR A 100 -14.71 -14.11 15.93
CA THR A 100 -14.07 -13.04 15.16
C THR A 100 -14.04 -13.32 13.66
N ASN A 101 -14.08 -12.25 12.85
CA ASN A 101 -13.94 -12.37 11.41
C ASN A 101 -12.44 -12.44 11.05
N ILE A 102 -11.96 -13.67 10.86
CA ILE A 102 -10.55 -13.95 10.53
C ILE A 102 -10.42 -14.31 9.05
N ARG A 103 -9.63 -13.53 8.31
CA ARG A 103 -9.19 -13.89 6.96
C ARG A 103 -7.87 -14.65 7.04
N TYR A 104 -7.90 -15.91 6.66
CA TYR A 104 -6.70 -16.74 6.55
C TYR A 104 -6.05 -16.53 5.19
N CYS A 105 -4.74 -16.27 5.19
CA CYS A 105 -3.97 -16.03 3.97
C CYS A 105 -2.64 -16.78 4.02
N TYR A 106 -2.33 -17.52 2.96
CA TYR A 106 -1.00 -18.09 2.81
C TYR A 106 0.00 -17.01 2.38
N TYR A 107 1.27 -17.16 2.78
CA TYR A 107 2.33 -16.20 2.42
C TYR A 107 2.51 -15.99 0.91
N ASN A 108 2.27 -17.01 0.08
CA ASN A 108 2.27 -16.91 -1.38
C ASN A 108 1.06 -16.13 -1.94
N GLU A 109 -0.06 -16.09 -1.23
CA GLU A 109 -1.32 -15.48 -1.64
C GLU A 109 -1.53 -14.05 -1.13
N THR A 110 -0.53 -13.46 -0.48
CA THR A 110 -0.55 -12.08 0.04
C THR A 110 -0.80 -10.98 -1.01
N HIS A 111 -0.88 -11.31 -2.29
CA HIS A 111 -1.30 -10.38 -3.34
C HIS A 111 -2.84 -10.24 -3.40
N LYS A 112 -3.62 -11.22 -2.91
CA LYS A 112 -5.09 -11.19 -2.90
C LYS A 112 -5.69 -10.31 -1.80
N ILE A 113 -4.88 -9.92 -0.83
CA ILE A 113 -5.30 -9.04 0.29
C ILE A 113 -5.07 -7.56 -0.03
N LEU A 114 -4.49 -7.25 -1.20
CA LEU A 114 -4.36 -5.87 -1.66
C LEU A 114 -5.74 -5.25 -1.85
N GLY A 115 -5.88 -3.97 -1.54
CA GLY A 115 -7.17 -3.27 -1.51
C GLY A 115 -7.92 -3.41 -0.18
N ASN A 116 -7.76 -4.52 0.53
CA ASN A 116 -8.43 -4.75 1.82
C ASN A 116 -7.70 -4.05 2.98
N THR A 117 -8.45 -3.81 4.06
CA THR A 117 -7.97 -3.20 5.30
C THR A 117 -8.41 -4.06 6.49
N PHE A 118 -7.52 -4.24 7.47
CA PHE A 118 -7.75 -5.06 8.67
C PHE A 118 -7.39 -4.29 9.94
N GLY A 119 -8.06 -4.59 11.04
CA GLY A 119 -7.74 -4.00 12.34
C GLY A 119 -6.59 -4.70 13.07
N MET A 120 -6.35 -5.98 12.77
CA MET A 120 -5.24 -6.74 13.34
C MET A 120 -4.60 -7.65 12.29
N CYS A 121 -3.27 -7.72 12.26
CA CYS A 121 -2.53 -8.64 11.39
C CYS A 121 -1.62 -9.54 12.23
N VAL A 122 -1.76 -10.85 12.09
CA VAL A 122 -0.94 -11.87 12.76
C VAL A 122 -0.03 -12.55 11.75
N LEU A 123 1.28 -12.46 11.99
CA LEU A 123 2.34 -13.10 11.21
C LEU A 123 2.91 -14.27 12.01
N GLN A 124 2.59 -15.49 11.61
CA GLN A 124 2.91 -16.69 12.41
C GLN A 124 4.35 -17.18 12.26
N ASP A 125 4.88 -17.25 11.03
CA ASP A 125 6.14 -17.93 10.72
C ASP A 125 7.21 -16.91 10.29
N PHE A 126 7.91 -16.33 11.26
CA PHE A 126 8.94 -15.29 10.99
C PHE A 126 10.06 -15.76 10.06
N GLU A 127 10.48 -17.02 10.12
CA GLU A 127 11.58 -17.56 9.31
C GLU A 127 11.33 -17.47 7.79
N ALA A 128 10.06 -17.48 7.39
CA ALA A 128 9.64 -17.39 5.99
C ALA A 128 9.18 -15.99 5.58
N LEU A 129 9.29 -15.02 6.49
CA LEU A 129 8.91 -13.64 6.25
C LEU A 129 9.83 -13.04 5.18
N THR A 130 9.23 -12.57 4.08
CA THR A 130 9.97 -11.83 3.06
C THR A 130 9.70 -10.34 3.21
N PRO A 131 10.65 -9.46 2.84
CA PRO A 131 10.45 -8.01 2.92
C PRO A 131 9.18 -7.53 2.20
N ASN A 132 8.84 -8.17 1.07
CA ASN A 132 7.62 -7.85 0.32
C ASN A 132 6.36 -8.28 1.06
N LEU A 133 6.41 -9.41 1.76
CA LEU A 133 5.29 -9.89 2.55
C LEU A 133 5.03 -8.96 3.73
N LEU A 134 6.09 -8.61 4.47
CA LEU A 134 6.00 -7.66 5.57
C LEU A 134 5.38 -6.34 5.11
N ALA A 135 5.85 -5.78 3.99
CA ALA A 135 5.30 -4.54 3.45
C ALA A 135 3.81 -4.67 3.11
N ARG A 136 3.41 -5.75 2.42
CA ARG A 136 2.01 -6.02 2.07
C ARG A 136 1.11 -6.10 3.30
N THR A 137 1.52 -6.85 4.31
CA THR A 137 0.66 -7.14 5.46
C THR A 137 0.59 -5.94 6.40
N VAL A 138 1.70 -5.26 6.65
CA VAL A 138 1.73 -4.07 7.52
C VAL A 138 0.94 -2.93 6.90
N GLU A 139 1.04 -2.68 5.59
CA GLU A 139 0.25 -1.66 4.89
C GLU A 139 -1.27 -1.91 4.94
N THR A 140 -1.72 -3.17 5.06
CA THR A 140 -3.15 -3.51 5.16
C THR A 140 -3.76 -3.23 6.53
N VAL A 141 -2.97 -2.87 7.53
CA VAL A 141 -3.47 -2.54 8.85
C VAL A 141 -3.90 -1.07 8.93
N GLU A 142 -5.06 -0.79 9.51
CA GLU A 142 -5.54 0.57 9.76
C GLU A 142 -4.89 1.22 10.99
N GLY A 143 -5.01 2.54 11.11
CA GLY A 143 -4.60 3.31 12.27
C GLY A 143 -5.36 2.89 13.53
N GLY A 144 -4.65 2.75 14.65
CA GLY A 144 -5.17 2.11 15.85
C GLY A 144 -5.12 0.58 15.81
N GLY A 145 -4.76 -0.01 14.67
CA GLY A 145 -4.63 -1.46 14.51
C GLY A 145 -3.32 -2.02 15.04
N LEU A 146 -3.29 -3.35 15.17
CA LEU A 146 -2.16 -4.09 15.73
C LEU A 146 -1.50 -5.01 14.70
N VAL A 147 -0.19 -4.91 14.60
CA VAL A 147 0.64 -5.89 13.88
C VAL A 147 1.30 -6.79 14.91
N VAL A 148 1.02 -8.09 14.87
CA VAL A 148 1.59 -9.09 15.79
C VAL A 148 2.47 -10.05 15.01
N ILE A 149 3.73 -10.17 15.42
CA ILE A 149 4.70 -11.12 14.87
C ILE A 149 4.98 -12.18 15.92
N LEU A 150 4.74 -13.43 15.56
CA LEU A 150 5.02 -14.58 16.42
C LEU A 150 6.41 -15.11 16.12
N LEU A 151 7.24 -15.20 17.16
CA LEU A 151 8.53 -15.86 17.14
C LEU A 151 8.41 -17.15 17.93
N ARG A 152 8.13 -18.24 17.21
CA ARG A 152 8.31 -19.60 17.74
C ARG A 152 9.80 -19.90 17.82
N THR A 153 10.21 -20.71 18.79
CA THR A 153 11.59 -21.15 19.09
C THR A 153 12.38 -20.22 20.02
N MET A 154 12.68 -20.73 21.22
CA MET A 154 13.81 -20.29 22.05
C MET A 154 14.76 -21.46 22.28
N ASN A 155 15.85 -21.54 21.52
CA ASN A 155 17.06 -22.22 21.98
C ASN A 155 18.20 -21.24 22.30
N SER A 156 18.14 -20.00 21.84
CA SER A 156 18.83 -18.82 22.41
C SER A 156 18.50 -17.59 21.57
N LEU A 157 18.39 -16.40 22.18
CA LEU A 157 18.45 -15.11 21.46
C LEU A 157 19.72 -14.97 20.58
N LYS A 158 20.79 -15.75 20.85
CA LYS A 158 21.95 -15.91 19.97
C LYS A 158 21.63 -16.57 18.63
N GLN A 159 20.63 -17.45 18.56
CA GLN A 159 20.20 -18.07 17.30
C GLN A 159 19.32 -17.15 16.46
N LEU A 160 18.67 -16.16 17.05
CA LEU A 160 18.00 -15.08 16.32
C LEU A 160 19.00 -14.32 15.41
N TYR A 161 20.30 -14.33 15.76
CA TYR A 161 21.40 -13.86 14.90
C TYR A 161 21.89 -14.89 13.87
N THR A 162 21.48 -16.16 13.92
CA THR A 162 21.99 -17.23 13.05
C THR A 162 20.89 -18.01 12.32
N VAL A 163 19.61 -17.64 12.42
CA VAL A 163 18.52 -18.33 11.72
C VAL A 163 18.64 -18.09 10.21
N THR A 164 19.06 -19.13 9.51
CA THR A 164 19.08 -19.18 8.05
C THR A 164 17.65 -19.27 7.51
N MET A 165 17.29 -18.42 6.54
CA MET A 165 15.94 -18.44 6.00
C MET A 165 15.73 -19.62 5.05
N ASP A 166 14.57 -20.24 5.20
CA ASP A 166 14.12 -21.38 4.41
C ASP A 166 13.82 -21.02 2.93
N VAL A 167 13.60 -19.73 2.63
CA VAL A 167 13.43 -19.24 1.25
C VAL A 167 14.71 -19.38 0.45
N HIS A 168 15.86 -19.39 1.12
CA HIS A 168 17.16 -19.42 0.47
C HIS A 168 17.73 -20.84 0.26
N SER A 169 17.20 -21.87 0.92
CA SER A 169 17.55 -23.27 0.62
C SER A 169 17.23 -23.64 -0.84
N ARG A 170 16.12 -23.09 -1.39
CA ARG A 170 15.74 -23.19 -2.82
C ARG A 170 16.64 -22.37 -3.78
N TYR A 171 17.57 -21.59 -3.24
CA TYR A 171 18.47 -20.72 -4.00
C TYR A 171 19.93 -21.21 -3.97
N ARG A 172 20.19 -22.41 -3.43
CA ARG A 172 21.48 -23.10 -3.59
C ARG A 172 21.84 -23.14 -5.07
N THR A 173 22.91 -22.43 -5.40
CA THR A 173 23.68 -22.59 -6.63
C THR A 173 25.04 -23.11 -6.20
N GLU A 174 25.71 -23.88 -7.05
CA GLU A 174 27.00 -24.54 -6.76
C GLU A 174 28.09 -23.62 -6.17
N ALA A 175 27.99 -22.29 -6.33
CA ALA A 175 28.93 -21.31 -5.77
C ALA A 175 28.67 -20.86 -4.31
N HIS A 176 27.50 -21.11 -3.70
CA HIS A 176 27.20 -20.71 -2.32
C HIS A 176 26.37 -21.80 -1.61
N GLN A 177 27.02 -22.57 -0.72
CA GLN A 177 26.41 -23.71 -0.01
C GLN A 177 25.57 -23.30 1.21
N ASP A 178 25.97 -22.22 1.90
CA ASP A 178 25.31 -21.70 3.10
C ASP A 178 24.62 -20.36 2.85
N VAL A 179 23.38 -20.24 3.32
CA VAL A 179 22.64 -18.99 3.21
C VAL A 179 22.42 -18.36 4.57
N VAL A 180 23.14 -17.27 4.82
CA VAL A 180 23.05 -16.47 6.05
C VAL A 180 21.86 -15.52 6.00
N GLY A 181 21.06 -15.51 7.06
CA GLY A 181 19.83 -14.71 7.23
C GLY A 181 20.06 -13.24 7.60
N ARG A 182 20.96 -12.53 6.90
CA ARG A 182 21.37 -11.14 7.23
C ARG A 182 20.22 -10.14 7.37
N PHE A 183 19.14 -10.33 6.61
CA PHE A 183 17.97 -9.46 6.71
C PHE A 183 17.24 -9.64 8.05
N ASN A 184 17.23 -10.86 8.60
CA ASN A 184 16.58 -11.15 9.87
C ASN A 184 17.35 -10.53 11.03
N GLU A 185 18.69 -10.63 11.01
CA GLU A 185 19.56 -9.93 11.97
C GLU A 185 19.28 -8.42 11.97
N ARG A 186 19.29 -7.81 10.77
CA ARG A 186 18.95 -6.39 10.59
C ARG A 186 17.53 -6.06 11.07
N PHE A 187 16.56 -6.94 10.80
CA PHE A 187 15.18 -6.77 11.23
C PHE A 187 15.07 -6.73 12.77
N ILE A 188 15.75 -7.63 13.47
CA ILE A 188 15.68 -7.70 14.93
C ILE A 188 16.31 -6.45 15.54
N LEU A 189 17.46 -6.03 15.02
CA LEU A 189 18.12 -4.79 15.45
C LEU A 189 17.25 -3.54 15.16
N SER A 190 16.50 -3.55 14.06
CA SER A 190 15.62 -2.43 13.72
C SER A 190 14.41 -2.30 14.63
N LEU A 191 13.93 -3.40 15.24
CA LEU A 191 12.83 -3.34 16.21
C LEU A 191 13.15 -2.41 17.39
N ALA A 192 14.41 -2.37 17.83
CA ALA A 192 14.85 -1.50 18.92
C ALA A 192 14.70 -0.01 18.60
N SER A 193 14.78 0.37 17.31
CA SER A 193 14.60 1.75 16.85
C SER A 193 13.12 2.16 16.67
N CYS A 194 12.19 1.19 16.65
CA CYS A 194 10.77 1.47 16.46
C CYS A 194 10.12 1.92 17.77
N LYS A 195 9.69 3.19 17.85
CA LYS A 195 9.10 3.78 19.06
C LYS A 195 7.83 3.07 19.55
N LYS A 196 6.98 2.61 18.63
CA LYS A 196 5.70 1.92 18.92
C LYS A 196 5.79 0.40 18.79
N CYS A 197 6.98 -0.16 19.05
CA CYS A 197 7.20 -1.60 19.09
C CYS A 197 7.34 -2.08 20.54
N LEU A 198 6.67 -3.19 20.87
CA LEU A 198 6.82 -3.86 22.16
C LEU A 198 7.16 -5.33 21.94
N VAL A 199 8.22 -5.81 22.60
CA VAL A 199 8.57 -7.22 22.62
C VAL A 199 8.07 -7.83 23.92
N ILE A 200 7.23 -8.87 23.80
CA ILE A 200 6.58 -9.55 24.92
C ILE A 200 6.88 -11.04 24.91
N ASP A 201 6.89 -11.67 26.07
CA ASP A 201 6.99 -13.12 26.20
C ASP A 201 5.62 -13.82 26.19
N ASP A 202 5.64 -15.15 26.24
CA ASP A 202 4.45 -16.02 26.37
C ASP A 202 3.58 -15.77 27.60
N GLN A 203 4.01 -14.93 28.55
CA GLN A 203 3.26 -14.56 29.76
C GLN A 203 2.88 -13.08 29.80
N LEU A 204 3.02 -12.35 28.68
CA LEU A 204 2.80 -10.90 28.59
C LEU A 204 3.74 -10.05 29.47
N ASN A 205 4.91 -10.58 29.82
CA ASN A 205 5.99 -9.78 30.39
C ASN A 205 6.71 -9.04 29.26
N ILE A 206 7.09 -7.81 29.52
CA ILE A 206 7.80 -6.96 28.58
C ILE A 206 9.29 -7.26 28.65
N LEU A 207 9.90 -7.57 27.50
CA LEU A 207 11.35 -7.73 27.40
C LEU A 207 12.00 -6.34 27.18
N PRO A 208 13.04 -5.98 27.97
CA PRO A 208 13.68 -4.67 27.89
C PRO A 208 14.67 -4.59 26.72
N ILE A 209 14.17 -4.71 25.49
CA ILE A 209 14.99 -4.59 24.26
C ILE A 209 14.98 -3.15 23.74
N SER A 210 13.92 -2.40 24.01
CA SER A 210 13.70 -1.03 23.53
C SER A 210 13.60 -0.05 24.70
N SER A 211 14.49 0.94 24.75
CA SER A 211 14.54 1.98 25.78
C SER A 211 13.28 2.86 25.81
N HIS A 212 12.61 3.02 24.68
CA HIS A 212 11.39 3.83 24.52
C HIS A 212 10.17 3.33 25.33
N VAL A 213 10.22 2.09 25.80
CA VAL A 213 9.13 1.47 26.57
C VAL A 213 9.15 1.90 28.04
N ALA A 214 10.29 2.40 28.54
CA ALA A 214 10.39 2.95 29.89
C ALA A 214 9.73 4.33 30.04
N THR A 215 9.59 5.07 28.94
CA THR A 215 9.11 6.46 28.92
C THR A 215 7.66 6.61 28.43
N MET A 216 6.89 5.52 28.35
CA MET A 216 5.51 5.58 27.83
C MET A 216 4.54 6.07 28.90
N GLU A 217 3.95 7.24 28.67
CA GLU A 217 2.85 7.78 29.47
C GLU A 217 1.53 7.65 28.70
N ALA A 218 0.43 7.53 29.45
CA ALA A 218 -0.90 7.50 28.88
C ALA A 218 -1.27 8.90 28.38
N LEU A 219 -1.74 9.00 27.14
CA LEU A 219 -2.30 10.23 26.64
C LEU A 219 -3.61 10.51 27.41
N PRO A 220 -3.89 11.78 27.76
CA PRO A 220 -5.17 12.14 28.34
C PRO A 220 -6.29 11.82 27.33
N PRO A 221 -7.47 11.37 27.79
CA PRO A 221 -8.59 11.12 26.90
C PRO A 221 -9.03 12.43 26.25
N GLN A 222 -8.74 12.59 24.95
CA GLN A 222 -9.15 13.76 24.18
C GLN A 222 -10.64 13.68 23.83
N THR A 223 -11.32 14.83 23.87
CA THR A 223 -12.67 14.95 23.34
C THR A 223 -12.65 14.76 21.81
N PRO A 224 -13.73 14.25 21.18
CA PRO A 224 -13.74 13.96 19.75
C PRO A 224 -13.46 15.19 18.87
N ASP A 225 -13.77 16.41 19.32
CA ASP A 225 -13.54 17.65 18.58
C ASP A 225 -12.13 18.24 18.76
N GLU A 226 -11.44 17.96 19.86
CA GLU A 226 -10.02 18.36 20.07
C GLU A 226 -9.02 17.39 19.41
N SER A 227 -9.50 16.23 18.96
CA SER A 227 -8.68 15.18 18.33
C SER A 227 -8.44 15.35 16.83
N LEU A 228 -9.01 16.40 16.22
CA LEU A 228 -8.93 16.66 14.79
C LEU A 228 -7.63 17.37 14.47
N GLY A 229 -6.84 16.80 13.55
CA GLY A 229 -5.66 17.48 13.05
C GLY A 229 -6.03 18.76 12.30
N PRO A 230 -5.10 19.71 12.11
CA PRO A 230 -5.34 20.92 11.33
C PRO A 230 -5.85 20.60 9.91
N SER A 231 -5.36 19.51 9.31
CA SER A 231 -5.80 19.04 7.99
C SER A 231 -7.24 18.50 7.97
N ASP A 232 -7.75 17.98 9.09
CA ASP A 232 -9.14 17.50 9.18
C ASP A 232 -10.13 18.68 9.30
N LEU A 233 -9.73 19.76 9.97
CA LEU A 233 -10.51 21.00 10.05
C LEU A 233 -10.62 21.66 8.68
N GLU A 234 -9.48 21.85 7.99
CA GLU A 234 -9.47 22.37 6.61
C GLU A 234 -10.31 21.52 5.66
N LEU A 235 -10.35 20.20 5.85
CA LEU A 235 -11.19 19.30 5.03
C LEU A 235 -12.68 19.56 5.28
N ARG A 236 -13.09 19.80 6.53
CA ARG A 236 -14.49 20.11 6.87
C ARG A 236 -14.91 21.44 6.25
N GLU A 237 -14.08 22.47 6.39
CA GLU A 237 -14.33 23.79 5.77
C GLU A 237 -14.43 23.68 4.24
N LEU A 238 -13.54 22.89 3.62
CA LEU A 238 -13.59 22.65 2.18
C LEU A 238 -14.87 21.92 1.76
N LYS A 239 -15.33 20.94 2.55
CA LYS A 239 -16.58 20.22 2.28
C LYS A 239 -17.80 21.13 2.40
N GLU A 240 -17.86 21.95 3.44
CA GLU A 240 -18.94 22.91 3.66
C GLU A 240 -18.99 23.94 2.52
N SER A 241 -17.85 24.50 2.12
CA SER A 241 -17.80 25.49 1.04
C SER A 241 -18.25 24.97 -0.33
N LEU A 242 -18.14 23.66 -0.57
CA LEU A 242 -18.46 23.02 -1.85
C LEU A 242 -19.82 22.31 -1.87
N GLN A 243 -20.56 22.30 -0.76
CA GLN A 243 -21.79 21.53 -0.61
C GLN A 243 -22.86 21.90 -1.66
N ASP A 244 -22.93 23.17 -2.04
CA ASP A 244 -23.89 23.69 -3.01
C ASP A 244 -23.47 23.45 -4.48
N THR A 245 -22.19 23.15 -4.73
CA THR A 245 -21.67 22.94 -6.08
C THR A 245 -21.84 21.49 -6.54
N GLN A 246 -23.00 21.14 -7.07
CA GLN A 246 -23.22 19.82 -7.71
C GLN A 246 -22.51 19.76 -9.08
N PRO A 247 -21.90 18.62 -9.48
CA PRO A 247 -21.76 17.32 -8.78
C PRO A 247 -20.55 17.23 -7.83
N VAL A 248 -19.78 18.31 -7.71
CA VAL A 248 -18.46 18.33 -7.04
C VAL A 248 -18.56 18.12 -5.54
N GLY A 249 -19.48 18.79 -4.87
CA GLY A 249 -19.66 18.72 -3.41
C GLY A 249 -19.88 17.29 -2.92
N VAL A 250 -20.72 16.53 -3.62
CA VAL A 250 -21.06 15.13 -3.27
C VAL A 250 -19.86 14.19 -3.43
N LEU A 251 -19.06 14.39 -4.49
CA LEU A 251 -17.86 13.60 -4.74
C LEU A 251 -16.73 13.95 -3.75
N VAL A 252 -16.59 15.22 -3.40
CA VAL A 252 -15.63 15.69 -2.38
C VAL A 252 -16.03 15.21 -0.99
N ASP A 253 -17.31 15.11 -0.68
CA ASP A 253 -17.76 14.56 0.61
C ASP A 253 -17.37 13.08 0.79
N CYS A 254 -17.29 12.32 -0.30
CA CYS A 254 -16.79 10.94 -0.28
C CYS A 254 -15.29 10.82 0.07
N CYS A 255 -14.52 11.91 0.01
CA CYS A 255 -13.09 11.91 0.29
C CYS A 255 -12.80 11.88 1.80
N LYS A 256 -11.73 11.16 2.18
CA LYS A 256 -11.32 11.00 3.58
C LYS A 256 -10.26 11.98 4.04
N THR A 257 -9.39 12.40 3.12
CA THR A 257 -8.21 13.22 3.39
C THR A 257 -8.27 14.47 2.54
N LEU A 258 -7.70 15.57 3.03
CA LEU A 258 -7.62 16.84 2.32
C LEU A 258 -6.85 16.74 1.01
N ASP A 259 -5.74 15.99 0.99
CA ASP A 259 -4.97 15.73 -0.23
C ASP A 259 -5.84 15.07 -1.33
N GLN A 260 -6.70 14.13 -0.93
CA GLN A 260 -7.61 13.44 -1.85
C GLN A 260 -8.68 14.39 -2.38
N ALA A 261 -9.27 15.24 -1.53
CA ALA A 261 -10.24 16.25 -1.95
C ALA A 261 -9.63 17.23 -2.95
N LYS A 262 -8.45 17.78 -2.65
CA LYS A 262 -7.70 18.66 -3.58
C LYS A 262 -7.38 17.97 -4.90
N ALA A 263 -7.03 16.68 -4.87
CA ALA A 263 -6.77 15.91 -6.09
C ALA A 263 -8.02 15.70 -6.94
N VAL A 264 -9.15 15.33 -6.33
CA VAL A 264 -10.44 15.18 -7.03
C VAL A 264 -10.88 16.51 -7.64
N LEU A 265 -10.73 17.62 -6.92
CA LEU A 265 -10.98 18.96 -7.45
C LEU A 265 -10.13 19.26 -8.68
N LYS A 266 -8.82 18.98 -8.66
CA LYS A 266 -7.96 19.16 -9.83
C LYS A 266 -8.32 18.28 -11.02
N PHE A 267 -8.79 17.06 -10.78
CA PHE A 267 -9.32 16.24 -11.87
C PHE A 267 -10.59 16.84 -12.47
N ILE A 268 -11.52 17.30 -11.62
CA ILE A 268 -12.77 17.92 -12.04
C ILE A 268 -12.54 19.24 -12.77
N GLU A 269 -11.62 20.09 -12.31
CA GLU A 269 -11.21 21.29 -13.03
C GLU A 269 -10.72 20.94 -14.45
N GLY A 270 -9.89 19.91 -14.60
CA GLY A 270 -9.42 19.43 -15.90
C GLY A 270 -10.53 18.86 -16.80
N ILE A 271 -11.57 18.27 -16.21
CA ILE A 271 -12.79 17.79 -16.92
C ILE A 271 -13.60 18.99 -17.41
N SER A 272 -13.77 20.00 -16.56
CA SER A 272 -14.58 21.21 -16.79
C SER A 272 -13.96 22.13 -17.85
N GLU A 273 -12.63 22.23 -17.89
CA GLU A 273 -11.90 23.03 -18.89
C GLU A 273 -12.17 22.55 -20.33
N LYS A 274 -12.61 21.29 -20.51
CA LYS A 274 -12.85 20.62 -21.81
C LYS A 274 -11.66 20.73 -22.78
N THR A 275 -10.45 20.93 -22.25
CA THR A 275 -9.22 20.96 -23.04
C THR A 275 -8.80 19.52 -23.38
N LEU A 276 -9.05 19.11 -24.62
CA LEU A 276 -8.73 17.78 -25.13
C LEU A 276 -7.22 17.44 -25.11
N ARG A 277 -6.33 18.36 -24.71
CA ARG A 277 -4.88 18.12 -24.65
C ARG A 277 -4.28 18.45 -23.29
N SER A 278 -5.04 18.26 -22.22
CA SER A 278 -4.53 18.34 -20.85
C SER A 278 -4.12 16.96 -20.33
N THR A 279 -3.13 16.91 -19.45
CA THR A 279 -2.72 15.69 -18.74
C THR A 279 -2.57 15.98 -17.26
N VAL A 280 -3.34 15.25 -16.45
CA VAL A 280 -3.26 15.33 -14.98
C VAL A 280 -2.51 14.11 -14.48
N ALA A 281 -1.33 14.33 -13.92
CA ALA A 281 -0.46 13.28 -13.39
C ALA A 281 -0.54 13.25 -11.85
N LEU A 282 -1.13 12.20 -11.30
CA LEU A 282 -1.22 11.90 -9.88
C LEU A 282 -0.08 10.98 -9.45
N THR A 283 0.75 11.45 -8.53
CA THR A 283 1.84 10.68 -7.94
C THR A 283 1.58 10.42 -6.46
N ALA A 284 1.70 9.18 -6.02
CA ALA A 284 1.58 8.91 -4.58
C ALA A 284 2.30 7.64 -4.17
N ALA A 285 2.57 7.51 -2.87
CA ALA A 285 2.92 6.24 -2.27
C ALA A 285 1.74 5.24 -2.33
N ARG A 286 2.01 3.98 -2.00
CA ARG A 286 0.96 2.97 -1.84
C ARG A 286 0.09 3.30 -0.61
N GLY A 287 -1.20 2.93 -0.66
CA GLY A 287 -2.12 3.12 0.47
C GLY A 287 -2.62 4.57 0.67
N ARG A 288 -2.35 5.49 -0.26
CA ARG A 288 -2.77 6.91 -0.19
C ARG A 288 -4.09 7.22 -0.92
N GLY A 289 -4.79 6.20 -1.44
CA GLY A 289 -6.10 6.40 -2.08
C GLY A 289 -6.08 6.81 -3.56
N LYS A 290 -5.01 6.54 -4.32
CA LYS A 290 -4.93 6.90 -5.77
C LYS A 290 -6.09 6.36 -6.60
N SER A 291 -6.32 5.05 -6.58
CA SER A 291 -7.40 4.43 -7.36
C SER A 291 -8.79 4.88 -6.90
N ALA A 292 -8.94 5.24 -5.62
CA ALA A 292 -10.16 5.82 -5.08
C ALA A 292 -10.41 7.25 -5.63
N ALA A 293 -9.39 8.10 -5.64
CA ALA A 293 -9.47 9.44 -6.22
C ALA A 293 -9.76 9.38 -7.73
N LEU A 294 -9.11 8.47 -8.46
CA LEU A 294 -9.39 8.24 -9.88
C LEU A 294 -10.82 7.72 -10.13
N GLY A 295 -11.32 6.80 -9.31
CA GLY A 295 -12.68 6.29 -9.43
C GLY A 295 -13.74 7.40 -9.23
N LEU A 296 -13.56 8.25 -8.21
CA LEU A 296 -14.42 9.41 -7.98
C LEU A 296 -14.33 10.42 -9.13
N ALA A 297 -13.13 10.65 -9.68
CA ALA A 297 -12.95 11.52 -10.84
C ALA A 297 -13.65 11.00 -12.10
N ILE A 298 -13.64 9.67 -12.33
CA ILE A 298 -14.38 9.04 -13.44
C ILE A 298 -15.89 9.20 -13.25
N ALA A 299 -16.41 9.00 -12.03
CA ALA A 299 -17.82 9.23 -11.74
C ALA A 299 -18.21 10.70 -12.02
N GLY A 300 -17.33 11.64 -11.64
CA GLY A 300 -17.47 13.06 -12.02
C GLY A 300 -17.47 13.27 -13.53
N ALA A 301 -16.55 12.66 -14.27
CA ALA A 301 -16.49 12.79 -15.73
C ALA A 301 -17.79 12.33 -16.43
N VAL A 302 -18.40 11.24 -15.93
CA VAL A 302 -19.71 10.77 -16.38
C VAL A 302 -20.77 11.84 -16.10
N ALA A 303 -20.80 12.41 -14.89
CA ALA A 303 -21.75 13.48 -14.55
C ALA A 303 -21.55 14.77 -15.37
N PHE A 304 -20.34 15.05 -15.86
CA PHE A 304 -20.06 16.18 -16.77
C PHE A 304 -20.32 15.88 -18.25
N GLY A 305 -20.84 14.68 -18.59
CA GLY A 305 -21.29 14.32 -19.93
C GLY A 305 -20.23 13.70 -20.86
N TYR A 306 -19.12 13.17 -20.32
CA TYR A 306 -18.14 12.44 -21.15
C TYR A 306 -18.73 11.10 -21.60
N SER A 307 -18.69 10.82 -22.90
CA SER A 307 -19.30 9.64 -23.51
C SER A 307 -18.40 8.41 -23.47
N ASN A 308 -17.15 8.55 -23.89
CA ASN A 308 -16.23 7.42 -24.06
C ASN A 308 -15.03 7.56 -23.13
N ILE A 309 -15.08 6.85 -21.99
CA ILE A 309 -14.03 6.83 -20.98
C ILE A 309 -13.31 5.48 -21.04
N PHE A 310 -12.00 5.51 -21.26
CA PHE A 310 -11.19 4.30 -21.28
C PHE A 310 -10.30 4.22 -20.05
N VAL A 311 -10.27 3.06 -19.41
CA VAL A 311 -9.41 2.78 -18.26
C VAL A 311 -8.36 1.77 -18.67
N THR A 312 -7.10 2.07 -18.37
CA THR A 312 -5.94 1.21 -18.70
C THR A 312 -5.17 0.87 -17.43
N SER A 313 -4.80 -0.39 -17.32
CA SER A 313 -3.94 -0.91 -16.25
C SER A 313 -3.17 -2.14 -16.77
N PRO A 314 -2.06 -2.54 -16.14
CA PRO A 314 -1.31 -3.72 -16.57
C PRO A 314 -2.09 -5.04 -16.44
N SER A 315 -3.12 -5.08 -15.59
CA SER A 315 -4.01 -6.24 -15.41
C SER A 315 -5.36 -5.79 -14.86
N PRO A 316 -6.49 -6.34 -15.35
CA PRO A 316 -7.82 -5.90 -14.97
C PRO A 316 -8.14 -6.11 -13.47
N ASP A 317 -7.52 -7.09 -12.82
CA ASP A 317 -7.66 -7.37 -11.38
C ASP A 317 -7.26 -6.17 -10.50
N ASN A 318 -6.32 -5.32 -10.97
CA ASN A 318 -5.90 -4.12 -10.24
C ASN A 318 -6.97 -3.02 -10.22
N LEU A 319 -7.95 -3.08 -11.12
CA LEU A 319 -8.99 -2.06 -11.27
C LEU A 319 -10.19 -2.29 -10.36
N HIS A 320 -10.24 -3.39 -9.60
CA HIS A 320 -11.34 -3.67 -8.68
C HIS A 320 -11.62 -2.48 -7.76
N THR A 321 -10.59 -1.92 -7.12
CA THR A 321 -10.75 -0.78 -6.22
C THR A 321 -11.08 0.52 -6.98
N LEU A 322 -10.68 0.66 -8.24
CA LEU A 322 -11.05 1.83 -9.03
C LEU A 322 -12.55 1.79 -9.35
N PHE A 323 -13.07 0.66 -9.84
CA PHE A 323 -14.48 0.51 -10.16
C PHE A 323 -15.37 0.54 -8.92
N GLU A 324 -14.94 -0.01 -7.79
CA GLU A 324 -15.65 0.11 -6.51
C GLU A 324 -15.90 1.59 -6.13
N PHE A 325 -14.93 2.46 -6.37
CA PHE A 325 -15.09 3.90 -6.11
C PHE A 325 -15.83 4.65 -7.22
N VAL A 326 -15.86 4.13 -8.46
CA VAL A 326 -16.79 4.62 -9.49
C VAL A 326 -18.22 4.38 -9.03
N PHE A 327 -18.54 3.15 -8.58
CA PHE A 327 -19.88 2.81 -8.08
C PHE A 327 -20.23 3.60 -6.82
N LYS A 328 -19.29 3.78 -5.90
CA LYS A 328 -19.52 4.67 -4.74
C LYS A 328 -19.82 6.12 -5.16
N GLY A 329 -19.15 6.62 -6.20
CA GLY A 329 -19.44 7.93 -6.78
C GLY A 329 -20.84 7.98 -7.42
N PHE A 330 -21.23 6.93 -8.13
CA PHE A 330 -22.58 6.76 -8.69
C PHE A 330 -23.65 6.72 -7.61
N ASP A 331 -23.45 5.97 -6.53
CA ASP A 331 -24.36 5.92 -5.38
C ASP A 331 -24.55 7.32 -4.77
N ALA A 332 -23.45 8.07 -4.63
CA ALA A 332 -23.49 9.43 -4.10
C ALA A 332 -24.25 10.38 -5.04
N LEU A 333 -24.07 10.22 -6.36
CA LEU A 333 -24.79 10.94 -7.41
C LEU A 333 -26.20 10.37 -7.70
N GLN A 334 -26.66 9.42 -6.88
CA GLN A 334 -27.98 8.78 -6.97
C GLN A 334 -28.26 8.04 -8.29
N TYR A 335 -27.23 7.45 -8.90
CA TYR A 335 -27.39 6.54 -10.04
C TYR A 335 -27.74 5.14 -9.52
N GLN A 336 -28.73 4.50 -10.13
CA GLN A 336 -29.21 3.17 -9.72
C GLN A 336 -28.71 2.07 -10.66
N GLU A 337 -28.23 0.96 -10.08
CA GLU A 337 -27.82 -0.23 -10.84
C GLU A 337 -29.03 -0.83 -11.57
N HIS A 338 -28.83 -1.30 -12.80
CA HIS A 338 -29.83 -1.86 -13.72
C HIS A 338 -30.88 -0.88 -14.28
N LEU A 339 -31.00 0.31 -13.71
CA LEU A 339 -31.83 1.39 -14.25
C LEU A 339 -30.98 2.37 -15.05
N ASP A 340 -29.99 2.97 -14.39
CA ASP A 340 -29.12 3.99 -14.99
C ASP A 340 -27.86 3.40 -15.58
N TYR A 341 -27.37 2.27 -15.07
CA TYR A 341 -26.16 1.63 -15.56
C TYR A 341 -26.15 0.11 -15.45
N GLU A 342 -25.38 -0.53 -16.33
CA GLU A 342 -25.18 -1.99 -16.38
C GLU A 342 -23.70 -2.34 -16.32
N ILE A 343 -23.36 -3.34 -15.49
CA ILE A 343 -21.99 -3.82 -15.29
C ILE A 343 -21.75 -5.10 -16.10
N ILE A 344 -20.74 -5.08 -16.97
CA ILE A 344 -20.30 -6.25 -17.74
C ILE A 344 -18.97 -6.76 -17.16
N GLN A 345 -19.02 -7.98 -16.63
CA GLN A 345 -17.87 -8.68 -16.05
C GLN A 345 -17.19 -9.59 -17.07
N SER A 346 -15.90 -9.87 -16.83
CA SER A 346 -15.14 -10.83 -17.63
C SER A 346 -15.63 -12.25 -17.45
N LEU A 347 -15.76 -12.98 -18.57
CA LEU A 347 -16.00 -14.42 -18.59
C LEU A 347 -14.70 -15.23 -18.37
N ASN A 348 -13.53 -14.60 -18.48
CA ASN A 348 -12.25 -15.30 -18.37
C ASN A 348 -11.93 -15.65 -16.91
N PRO A 349 -11.63 -16.92 -16.58
CA PRO A 349 -11.29 -17.33 -15.22
C PRO A 349 -10.04 -16.65 -14.67
N GLU A 350 -9.08 -16.31 -15.52
CA GLU A 350 -7.83 -15.64 -15.13
C GLU A 350 -8.04 -14.22 -14.59
N PHE A 351 -9.18 -13.60 -14.91
CA PHE A 351 -9.48 -12.22 -14.52
C PHE A 351 -10.47 -12.12 -13.36
N ASN A 352 -10.76 -13.22 -12.64
CA ASN A 352 -11.57 -13.23 -11.41
C ASN A 352 -12.89 -12.42 -11.49
N LYS A 353 -13.61 -12.48 -12.62
CA LYS A 353 -14.83 -11.67 -12.86
C LYS A 353 -14.60 -10.15 -12.78
N ALA A 354 -13.42 -9.67 -13.14
CA ALA A 354 -13.13 -8.24 -13.20
C ALA A 354 -14.11 -7.52 -14.13
N VAL A 355 -14.50 -6.30 -13.74
CA VAL A 355 -15.35 -5.42 -14.55
C VAL A 355 -14.56 -5.01 -15.80
N ILE A 356 -15.14 -5.28 -16.98
CA ILE A 356 -14.54 -4.90 -18.27
C ILE A 356 -15.22 -3.64 -18.80
N ARG A 357 -16.54 -3.55 -18.69
CA ARG A 357 -17.31 -2.44 -19.25
C ARG A 357 -18.46 -2.07 -18.33
N VAL A 358 -18.71 -0.78 -18.20
CA VAL A 358 -19.91 -0.22 -17.57
C VAL A 358 -20.60 0.64 -18.60
N ASN A 359 -21.87 0.35 -18.89
CA ASN A 359 -22.70 1.18 -19.76
C ASN A 359 -23.61 2.03 -18.88
N VAL A 360 -23.70 3.32 -19.15
CA VAL A 360 -24.58 4.27 -18.45
C VAL A 360 -25.57 4.85 -19.47
N PHE A 361 -26.84 4.96 -19.07
CA PHE A 361 -27.97 5.29 -19.95
C PHE A 361 -28.81 6.49 -19.49
N ARG A 362 -28.47 7.14 -18.37
CA ARG A 362 -29.32 8.14 -17.69
C ARG A 362 -29.69 9.34 -18.57
N GLU A 363 -28.69 10.04 -19.13
CA GLU A 363 -28.92 11.19 -20.02
C GLU A 363 -28.64 10.84 -21.48
N HIS A 364 -27.45 10.29 -21.73
CA HIS A 364 -27.04 9.75 -23.01
C HIS A 364 -26.23 8.48 -22.80
N ARG A 365 -25.95 7.76 -23.88
CA ARG A 365 -25.13 6.55 -23.80
C ARG A 365 -23.69 6.94 -23.47
N GLN A 366 -23.23 6.52 -22.31
CA GLN A 366 -21.85 6.66 -21.87
C GLN A 366 -21.28 5.28 -21.59
N THR A 367 -19.99 5.11 -21.85
CA THR A 367 -19.31 3.84 -21.65
C THR A 367 -17.98 4.04 -20.95
N ILE A 368 -17.77 3.26 -19.88
CA ILE A 368 -16.48 3.11 -19.22
C ILE A 368 -15.94 1.74 -19.61
N GLN A 369 -14.82 1.68 -20.32
CA GLN A 369 -14.28 0.41 -20.79
C GLN A 369 -12.80 0.23 -20.43
N TYR A 370 -12.47 -0.98 -19.95
CA TYR A 370 -11.10 -1.42 -19.80
C TYR A 370 -10.45 -1.71 -21.16
N ILE A 371 -9.25 -1.20 -21.36
CA ILE A 371 -8.39 -1.58 -22.48
C ILE A 371 -7.04 -2.08 -21.98
N HIS A 372 -6.47 -3.03 -22.72
CA HIS A 372 -5.09 -3.44 -22.49
C HIS A 372 -4.14 -2.37 -23.05
N PRO A 373 -3.04 -2.01 -22.34
CA PRO A 373 -2.13 -0.93 -22.76
C PRO A 373 -1.42 -1.14 -24.10
N ALA A 374 -1.46 -2.35 -24.66
CA ALA A 374 -0.95 -2.63 -26.00
C ALA A 374 -1.91 -2.18 -27.13
N ASP A 375 -3.20 -2.02 -26.83
CA ASP A 375 -4.26 -1.78 -27.80
C ASP A 375 -4.56 -0.27 -27.95
N ALA A 376 -3.53 0.56 -28.01
CA ALA A 376 -3.67 2.02 -28.08
C ALA A 376 -4.47 2.51 -29.31
N VAL A 377 -4.54 1.70 -30.38
CA VAL A 377 -5.28 2.01 -31.62
C VAL A 377 -6.78 2.18 -31.37
N LYS A 378 -7.34 1.48 -30.37
CA LYS A 378 -8.77 1.56 -30.03
C LYS A 378 -9.16 2.88 -29.35
N LEU A 379 -8.17 3.69 -28.94
CA LEU A 379 -8.38 4.97 -28.26
C LEU A 379 -8.71 6.14 -29.21
N GLY A 380 -8.85 5.90 -30.52
CA GLY A 380 -9.15 6.96 -31.48
C GLY A 380 -10.45 7.72 -31.21
N GLN A 381 -11.42 7.09 -30.53
CA GLN A 381 -12.71 7.67 -30.15
C GLN A 381 -12.80 8.04 -28.66
N ALA A 382 -11.67 8.02 -27.94
CA ALA A 382 -11.62 8.33 -26.52
C ALA A 382 -11.73 9.84 -26.28
N GLU A 383 -12.54 10.23 -25.32
CA GLU A 383 -12.58 11.61 -24.81
C GLU A 383 -11.72 11.74 -23.54
N LEU A 384 -11.73 10.71 -22.70
CA LEU A 384 -10.95 10.60 -21.48
C LEU A 384 -10.26 9.24 -21.41
N VAL A 385 -8.94 9.25 -21.15
CA VAL A 385 -8.16 8.04 -20.88
C VAL A 385 -7.58 8.11 -19.47
N VAL A 386 -7.89 7.12 -18.65
CA VAL A 386 -7.37 6.97 -17.29
C VAL A 386 -6.37 5.82 -17.26
N ILE A 387 -5.12 6.10 -16.90
CA ILE A 387 -4.04 5.13 -16.80
C ILE A 387 -3.71 4.94 -15.31
N ASP A 388 -4.10 3.81 -14.73
CA ASP A 388 -3.70 3.44 -13.37
C ASP A 388 -2.41 2.61 -13.38
N GLU A 389 -1.56 2.81 -12.38
CA GLU A 389 -0.22 2.22 -12.26
C GLU A 389 0.66 2.40 -13.51
N ALA A 390 0.74 3.62 -14.03
CA ALA A 390 1.51 3.96 -15.24
C ALA A 390 2.99 3.53 -15.16
N ALA A 391 3.59 3.53 -13.96
CA ALA A 391 4.98 3.09 -13.75
C ALA A 391 5.21 1.59 -13.97
N ALA A 392 4.15 0.77 -13.99
CA ALA A 392 4.24 -0.64 -14.34
C ALA A 392 4.24 -0.89 -15.86
N ILE A 393 3.82 0.11 -16.64
CA ILE A 393 3.68 0.06 -18.10
C ILE A 393 4.98 0.57 -18.76
N PRO A 394 5.49 -0.09 -19.82
CA PRO A 394 6.61 0.42 -20.60
C PRO A 394 6.39 1.82 -21.17
N LEU A 395 7.43 2.66 -21.08
CA LEU A 395 7.40 4.05 -21.56
C LEU A 395 6.91 4.19 -23.02
N PRO A 396 7.33 3.33 -23.98
CA PRO A 396 6.81 3.43 -25.35
C PRO A 396 5.30 3.23 -25.44
N LEU A 397 4.76 2.30 -24.65
CA LEU A 397 3.31 2.06 -24.59
C LEU A 397 2.59 3.25 -23.94
N VAL A 398 3.10 3.78 -22.83
CA VAL A 398 2.52 4.97 -22.20
C VAL A 398 2.50 6.15 -23.17
N LYS A 399 3.56 6.35 -23.98
CA LYS A 399 3.57 7.38 -25.02
C LYS A 399 2.53 7.14 -26.12
N SER A 400 2.27 5.89 -26.51
CA SER A 400 1.20 5.59 -27.47
C SER A 400 -0.22 5.82 -26.90
N LEU A 401 -0.38 5.72 -25.58
CA LEU A 401 -1.64 6.00 -24.88
C LEU A 401 -1.87 7.51 -24.65
N LEU A 402 -0.90 8.37 -24.99
CA LEU A 402 -0.96 9.81 -24.80
C LEU A 402 -1.43 10.52 -26.09
N GLY A 403 -2.67 10.25 -26.54
CA GLY A 403 -3.29 10.81 -27.76
C GLY A 403 -3.97 12.18 -27.58
N PRO A 404 -4.70 12.72 -28.59
CA PRO A 404 -5.30 14.05 -28.56
C PRO A 404 -6.61 14.12 -27.74
N TYR A 405 -6.59 13.58 -26.52
CA TYR A 405 -7.69 13.54 -25.56
C TYR A 405 -7.18 13.85 -24.14
N LEU A 406 -8.11 14.06 -23.20
CA LEU A 406 -7.79 14.27 -21.79
C LEU A 406 -7.19 12.99 -21.21
N VAL A 407 -6.04 13.09 -20.53
CA VAL A 407 -5.38 11.93 -19.93
C VAL A 407 -5.17 12.12 -18.44
N PHE A 408 -5.68 11.18 -17.66
CA PHE A 408 -5.36 11.04 -16.23
C PHE A 408 -4.37 9.91 -16.04
N MET A 409 -3.28 10.18 -15.35
CA MET A 409 -2.27 9.16 -15.05
C MET A 409 -2.08 9.06 -13.54
N ALA A 410 -2.18 7.87 -12.99
CA ALA A 410 -1.74 7.58 -11.63
C ALA A 410 -0.47 6.73 -11.62
N SER A 411 0.47 7.10 -10.75
CA SER A 411 1.74 6.41 -10.60
C SER A 411 2.12 6.19 -9.14
N THR A 412 2.52 4.96 -8.80
CA THR A 412 3.17 4.65 -7.52
C THR A 412 4.64 5.11 -7.52
N ILE A 413 5.05 5.89 -6.51
CA ILE A 413 6.44 6.37 -6.37
C ILE A 413 7.20 5.66 -5.23
N ASN A 414 6.56 5.45 -4.08
CA ASN A 414 7.13 4.81 -2.89
C ASN A 414 6.28 3.58 -2.51
N GLY A 415 6.88 2.39 -2.61
CA GLY A 415 6.24 1.12 -2.25
C GLY A 415 7.09 -0.09 -2.66
N TYR A 416 6.86 -1.24 -2.02
CA TYR A 416 7.61 -2.49 -2.26
C TYR A 416 7.42 -3.08 -3.68
N GLU A 417 6.37 -2.64 -4.39
CA GLU A 417 6.07 -2.93 -5.79
C GLU A 417 6.38 -1.76 -6.72
N GLY A 418 6.82 -0.61 -6.18
CA GLY A 418 7.16 0.60 -6.91
C GLY A 418 8.33 0.36 -7.86
N THR A 419 8.00 -0.07 -9.07
CA THR A 419 8.94 -0.21 -10.17
C THR A 419 9.06 1.13 -10.88
N GLY A 420 10.26 1.52 -11.30
CA GLY A 420 10.38 2.57 -12.31
C GLY A 420 10.14 4.00 -11.81
N ARG A 421 10.52 4.33 -10.57
CA ARG A 421 10.53 5.71 -10.08
C ARG A 421 11.34 6.66 -10.98
N SER A 422 12.45 6.19 -11.54
CA SER A 422 13.20 6.97 -12.53
C SER A 422 12.44 7.12 -13.84
N LEU A 423 11.53 6.20 -14.17
CA LEU A 423 10.73 6.24 -15.39
C LEU A 423 9.53 7.17 -15.24
N SER A 424 8.80 7.13 -14.11
CA SER A 424 7.72 8.08 -13.85
C SER A 424 8.26 9.49 -13.75
N LEU A 425 9.38 9.71 -13.05
CA LEU A 425 10.05 11.01 -13.01
C LEU A 425 10.59 11.42 -14.38
N LYS A 426 11.16 10.51 -15.18
CA LYS A 426 11.59 10.82 -16.55
C LYS A 426 10.42 11.14 -17.47
N LEU A 427 9.30 10.43 -17.35
CA LEU A 427 8.09 10.70 -18.13
C LEU A 427 7.52 12.06 -17.76
N ILE A 428 7.36 12.32 -16.45
CA ILE A 428 6.90 13.62 -15.95
C ILE A 428 7.87 14.72 -16.37
N GLN A 429 9.18 14.52 -16.25
CA GLN A 429 10.18 15.48 -16.71
C GLN A 429 10.13 15.72 -18.23
N GLN A 430 9.92 14.68 -19.03
CA GLN A 430 9.73 14.81 -20.48
C GLN A 430 8.45 15.60 -20.79
N LEU A 431 7.35 15.32 -20.09
CA LEU A 431 6.09 16.06 -20.23
C LEU A 431 6.24 17.51 -19.78
N ARG A 432 6.96 17.78 -18.68
CA ARG A 432 7.31 19.14 -18.21
C ARG A 432 8.15 19.90 -19.23
N GLN A 433 9.11 19.24 -19.88
CA GLN A 433 9.93 19.88 -20.91
C GLN A 433 9.10 20.23 -22.15
N GLN A 434 8.18 19.34 -22.55
CA GLN A 434 7.25 19.59 -23.65
C GLN A 434 6.27 20.73 -23.32
N SER A 435 5.76 20.79 -22.09
CA SER A 435 4.88 21.87 -21.66
C SER A 435 5.63 23.21 -21.54
N ALA A 436 6.86 23.21 -21.03
CA ALA A 436 7.68 24.42 -20.86
C ALA A 436 8.16 25.02 -22.19
N GLN A 437 8.56 24.18 -23.16
CA GLN A 437 8.93 24.65 -24.51
C GLN A 437 7.77 25.33 -25.23
N SER A 438 6.54 25.01 -24.86
CA SER A 438 5.32 25.57 -25.44
C SER A 438 4.97 26.96 -24.91
N GLN A 439 5.40 27.31 -23.69
CA GLN A 439 5.15 28.64 -23.10
C GLN A 439 6.18 29.70 -23.51
N VAL A 440 7.35 29.30 -24.01
CA VAL A 440 8.39 30.23 -24.47
C VAL A 440 8.15 30.70 -25.91
N SER A 441 7.41 29.92 -26.71
CA SER A 441 7.11 30.25 -28.12
C SER A 441 6.01 31.30 -28.34
N THR A 442 5.45 31.89 -27.28
CA THR A 442 4.39 32.92 -27.38
C THR A 442 4.91 34.36 -27.48
N THR A 443 6.24 34.61 -27.46
CA THR A 443 6.79 35.97 -27.43
C THR A 443 7.72 36.41 -28.57
N ALA A 444 7.93 35.66 -29.66
CA ALA A 444 8.66 36.22 -30.81
C ALA A 444 8.32 35.55 -32.14
N GLU A 445 7.79 36.38 -33.06
CA GLU A 445 7.93 36.36 -34.52
C GLU A 445 8.53 35.09 -35.15
N ASN A 446 7.68 34.20 -35.68
CA ASN A 446 8.00 33.38 -36.86
C ASN A 446 6.75 32.68 -37.40
N LYS A 447 6.09 33.33 -38.37
CA LYS A 447 4.72 33.06 -38.83
C LYS A 447 4.58 32.02 -39.95
N THR A 448 5.62 31.26 -40.30
CA THR A 448 5.63 30.46 -41.56
C THR A 448 5.93 28.96 -41.42
N THR A 449 6.07 28.41 -40.20
CA THR A 449 6.16 26.94 -39.96
C THR A 449 5.19 26.45 -38.88
N THR A 450 4.02 27.08 -38.81
CA THR A 450 3.10 27.05 -37.66
C THR A 450 2.08 25.91 -37.64
N THR A 451 1.85 25.17 -38.73
CA THR A 451 0.81 24.13 -38.75
C THR A 451 1.20 22.78 -38.12
N ALA A 452 2.50 22.46 -38.03
CA ALA A 452 2.96 21.20 -37.41
C ALA A 452 3.51 21.37 -35.97
N ARG A 453 3.98 22.57 -35.61
CA ARG A 453 4.65 22.82 -34.31
C ARG A 453 3.70 23.32 -33.21
N LEU A 454 2.61 24.02 -33.54
CA LEU A 454 1.53 24.33 -32.60
C LEU A 454 0.73 23.08 -32.16
N ALA A 455 0.90 21.95 -32.82
CA ALA A 455 0.23 20.70 -32.47
C ALA A 455 0.82 20.00 -31.22
N SER A 456 1.90 20.52 -30.62
CA SER A 456 2.71 19.81 -29.61
C SER A 456 2.58 20.29 -28.16
N ALA A 457 1.77 21.33 -27.88
CA ALA A 457 1.65 21.89 -26.54
C ALA A 457 0.58 21.17 -25.71
N ARG A 458 0.99 20.20 -24.89
CA ARG A 458 0.15 19.55 -23.87
C ARG A 458 0.38 20.22 -22.52
N THR A 459 -0.69 20.64 -21.85
CA THR A 459 -0.61 21.16 -20.48
C THR A 459 -0.48 20.00 -19.49
N LEU A 460 0.41 20.15 -18.51
CA LEU A 460 0.66 19.15 -17.48
C LEU A 460 0.29 19.72 -16.12
N HIS A 461 -0.67 19.09 -15.44
CA HIS A 461 -1.00 19.36 -14.06
C HIS A 461 -0.50 18.22 -13.19
N GLU A 462 0.29 18.53 -12.18
CA GLU A 462 0.85 17.52 -11.28
C GLU A 462 0.22 17.62 -9.91
N VAL A 463 -0.21 16.48 -9.40
CA VAL A 463 -0.80 16.35 -8.08
C VAL A 463 -0.08 15.24 -7.33
N SER A 464 0.19 15.44 -6.04
CA SER A 464 0.79 14.41 -5.20
C SER A 464 -0.07 14.12 -3.97
N LEU A 465 -0.29 12.84 -3.65
CA LEU A 465 -0.92 12.45 -2.39
C LEU A 465 0.15 11.97 -1.40
N GLN A 466 0.21 12.62 -0.24
CA GLN A 466 1.15 12.28 0.82
C GLN A 466 0.43 11.63 2.00
N GLU A 467 -0.78 12.08 2.33
CA GLU A 467 -1.55 11.57 3.45
C GLU A 467 -2.08 10.13 3.22
N SER A 468 -2.05 9.28 4.26
CA SER A 468 -2.59 7.91 4.19
C SER A 468 -4.07 7.91 4.53
N ILE A 469 -4.85 7.14 3.77
CA ILE A 469 -6.29 6.96 4.06
C ILE A 469 -6.53 5.92 5.16
N ARG A 470 -5.49 5.17 5.55
CA ARG A 470 -5.60 4.02 6.48
C ARG A 470 -5.17 4.37 7.89
N TYR A 471 -4.18 5.24 8.04
CA TYR A 471 -3.54 5.57 9.32
C TYR A 471 -3.12 7.05 9.32
N ALA A 472 -2.97 7.62 10.50
CA ALA A 472 -2.59 9.03 10.67
C ALA A 472 -1.18 9.33 10.12
N PRO A 473 -0.90 10.58 9.73
CA PRO A 473 0.44 11.03 9.41
C PRO A 473 1.38 10.84 10.61
N GLY A 474 2.67 10.61 10.34
CA GLY A 474 3.68 10.42 11.39
C GLY A 474 3.70 9.05 12.06
N ASP A 475 2.97 8.06 11.54
CA ASP A 475 2.98 6.69 12.07
C ASP A 475 4.40 6.10 12.19
N ALA A 476 4.78 5.76 13.42
CA ALA A 476 6.12 5.26 13.74
C ALA A 476 6.42 3.91 13.07
N VAL A 477 5.40 3.04 12.94
CA VAL A 477 5.56 1.74 12.30
C VAL A 477 5.78 1.90 10.79
N GLU A 478 5.10 2.86 10.15
CA GLU A 478 5.33 3.19 8.74
C GLU A 478 6.77 3.66 8.50
N LYS A 479 7.22 4.61 9.32
CA LYS A 479 8.56 5.18 9.22
C LYS A 479 9.62 4.11 9.38
N TRP A 480 9.50 3.29 10.43
CA TRP A 480 10.38 2.15 10.65
C TRP A 480 10.40 1.18 9.46
N LEU A 481 9.23 0.85 8.89
CA LEU A 481 9.14 -0.04 7.74
C LEU A 481 9.83 0.56 6.50
N ASN A 482 9.62 1.85 6.23
CA ASN A 482 10.25 2.56 5.11
C ASN A 482 11.77 2.65 5.26
N ASP A 483 12.28 2.90 6.47
CA ASP A 483 13.70 2.93 6.80
C ASP A 483 14.33 1.53 6.62
N LEU A 484 13.70 0.50 7.22
CA LEU A 484 14.14 -0.89 7.14
C LEU A 484 14.17 -1.40 5.69
N LEU A 485 13.16 -1.07 4.88
CA LEU A 485 13.07 -1.52 3.50
C LEU A 485 13.79 -0.60 2.51
N CYS A 486 14.33 0.52 2.99
CA CYS A 486 14.98 1.59 2.23
C CYS A 486 14.12 2.05 1.06
N LEU A 487 12.83 2.31 1.31
CA LEU A 487 11.87 2.76 0.29
C LEU A 487 12.00 4.26 0.01
N ASP A 488 12.48 5.03 0.99
CA ASP A 488 12.68 6.48 0.89
C ASP A 488 13.92 6.84 0.07
N CYS A 489 13.83 6.66 -1.24
CA CYS A 489 14.93 6.98 -2.14
C CYS A 489 14.99 8.49 -2.49
N LEU A 490 14.10 9.36 -1.94
CA LEU A 490 14.01 10.81 -2.24
C LEU A 490 14.99 11.65 -1.43
N ASN A 491 15.43 11.16 -0.27
CA ASN A 491 16.27 11.91 0.67
C ASN A 491 17.77 11.94 0.30
N ILE A 492 18.15 11.56 -0.92
CA ILE A 492 19.55 11.72 -1.32
C ILE A 492 19.79 13.16 -1.73
N THR A 493 20.71 13.82 -1.03
CA THR A 493 21.30 15.09 -1.45
C THR A 493 21.91 14.95 -2.83
N ARG A 494 21.37 15.67 -3.81
CA ARG A 494 21.98 15.74 -5.15
C ARG A 494 23.35 16.39 -4.98
N ILE A 495 24.38 15.74 -5.52
CA ILE A 495 25.71 16.32 -5.57
C ILE A 495 25.62 17.47 -6.58
N VAL A 496 25.75 18.70 -6.11
CA VAL A 496 25.65 19.93 -6.92
C VAL A 496 26.95 20.16 -7.69
N SER A 497 28.09 19.69 -7.16
CA SER A 497 29.34 19.60 -7.90
C SER A 497 29.28 18.44 -8.89
N GLY A 498 29.75 18.66 -10.13
CA GLY A 498 29.87 17.59 -11.12
C GLY A 498 30.69 16.40 -10.58
N CYS A 499 30.41 15.20 -11.08
CA CYS A 499 31.21 14.03 -10.75
C CYS A 499 32.61 14.15 -11.39
N PRO A 500 33.69 13.71 -10.71
CA PRO A 500 35.03 13.68 -11.30
C PRO A 500 35.09 12.74 -12.51
N LEU A 501 36.16 12.87 -13.30
CA LEU A 501 36.41 12.00 -14.46
C LEU A 501 36.48 10.53 -14.02
N PRO A 502 35.98 9.58 -14.84
CA PRO A 502 36.00 8.15 -14.50
C PRO A 502 37.38 7.59 -14.20
N GLU A 503 38.44 8.18 -14.75
CA GLU A 503 39.84 7.80 -14.53
C GLU A 503 40.30 8.04 -13.08
N ALA A 504 39.68 9.00 -12.38
CA ALA A 504 39.94 9.27 -10.97
C ALA A 504 39.06 8.45 -10.01
N CYS A 505 38.23 7.53 -10.53
CA CYS A 505 37.29 6.76 -9.74
C CYS A 505 37.78 5.32 -9.51
N GLU A 506 37.91 4.92 -8.25
CA GLU A 506 38.21 3.54 -7.86
C GLU A 506 36.96 2.76 -7.45
N LEU A 507 36.99 1.44 -7.64
CA LEU A 507 35.92 0.53 -7.21
C LEU A 507 36.29 -0.15 -5.90
N TYR A 508 35.45 0.02 -4.88
CA TYR A 508 35.64 -0.63 -3.58
C TYR A 508 34.74 -1.86 -3.40
N TYR A 509 35.33 -2.93 -2.84
CA TYR A 509 34.56 -4.09 -2.42
C TYR A 509 33.82 -3.79 -1.11
N VAL A 510 32.50 -3.99 -1.13
CA VAL A 510 31.65 -3.78 0.06
C VAL A 510 31.36 -5.13 0.73
N ASN A 511 31.84 -5.29 1.96
CA ASN A 511 31.47 -6.43 2.80
C ASN A 511 29.98 -6.32 3.18
N ARG A 512 29.22 -7.40 2.90
CA ARG A 512 27.77 -7.43 3.12
C ARG A 512 27.42 -7.58 4.59
N ASP A 513 28.24 -8.28 5.37
CA ASP A 513 27.98 -8.50 6.79
C ASP A 513 28.06 -7.18 7.57
N THR A 514 29.07 -6.36 7.28
CA THR A 514 29.21 -5.01 7.86
C THR A 514 28.19 -4.01 7.31
N LEU A 515 27.67 -4.26 6.11
CA LEU A 515 26.62 -3.42 5.52
C LEU A 515 25.27 -3.62 6.22
N PHE A 516 24.96 -4.85 6.64
CA PHE A 516 23.67 -5.21 7.25
C PHE A 516 23.66 -5.20 8.78
N CYS A 517 24.73 -4.75 9.45
CA CYS A 517 24.85 -4.72 10.91
C CYS A 517 23.97 -3.66 11.63
N TYR A 518 23.09 -2.95 10.89
CA TYR A 518 22.18 -1.92 11.40
C TYR A 518 22.85 -0.78 12.19
N HIS A 519 24.07 -0.40 11.79
CA HIS A 519 24.74 0.80 12.30
C HIS A 519 24.32 2.04 11.53
N LYS A 520 24.22 3.21 12.19
CA LYS A 520 23.74 4.47 11.59
C LYS A 520 24.48 4.85 10.30
N ALA A 521 25.80 4.69 10.26
CA ALA A 521 26.59 4.98 9.06
C ALA A 521 26.34 3.97 7.92
N SER A 522 26.26 2.67 8.27
CA SER A 522 25.96 1.60 7.31
C SER A 522 24.57 1.74 6.72
N GLU A 523 23.58 2.17 7.51
CA GLU A 523 22.21 2.42 7.07
C GLU A 523 22.12 3.58 6.07
N VAL A 524 22.79 4.70 6.33
CA VAL A 524 22.86 5.82 5.38
C VAL A 524 23.51 5.38 4.06
N PHE A 525 24.59 4.60 4.15
CA PHE A 525 25.25 4.06 2.96
C PHE A 525 24.37 3.07 2.20
N LEU A 526 23.68 2.17 2.90
CA LEU A 526 22.75 1.21 2.32
C LEU A 526 21.56 1.91 1.65
N GLN A 527 21.02 2.97 2.26
CA GLN A 527 19.97 3.79 1.66
C GLN A 527 20.43 4.43 0.35
N ARG A 528 21.64 5.03 0.31
CA ARG A 528 22.22 5.59 -0.92
C ARG A 528 22.40 4.53 -2.00
N LEU A 529 22.93 3.37 -1.65
CA LEU A 529 23.13 2.25 -2.57
C LEU A 529 21.79 1.75 -3.12
N MET A 530 20.81 1.54 -2.25
CA MET A 530 19.47 1.08 -2.64
C MET A 530 18.78 2.10 -3.54
N ALA A 531 18.90 3.39 -3.24
CA ALA A 531 18.28 4.42 -4.03
C ALA A 531 18.92 4.58 -5.42
N LEU A 532 20.25 4.44 -5.54
CA LEU A 532 20.93 4.33 -6.83
C LEU A 532 20.49 3.07 -7.60
N TYR A 533 20.37 1.95 -6.90
CA TYR A 533 19.89 0.69 -7.47
C TYR A 533 18.45 0.81 -7.97
N VAL A 534 17.60 1.52 -7.23
CA VAL A 534 16.20 1.73 -7.60
C VAL A 534 16.08 2.68 -8.78
N ALA A 535 16.89 3.74 -8.82
CA ALA A 535 16.91 4.71 -9.91
C ALA A 535 17.41 4.11 -11.23
N SER A 536 18.39 3.21 -11.18
CA SER A 536 18.98 2.62 -12.40
C SER A 536 18.12 1.52 -13.04
N HIS A 537 17.25 0.85 -12.28
CA HIS A 537 16.63 -0.40 -12.73
C HIS A 537 15.13 -0.30 -13.02
N TYR A 538 14.71 -0.78 -14.21
CA TYR A 538 13.36 -0.68 -14.77
C TYR A 538 12.24 -1.37 -13.96
N LYS A 539 12.56 -2.45 -13.22
CA LYS A 539 11.58 -3.19 -12.40
C LYS A 539 12.22 -3.77 -11.14
N ASN A 540 12.07 -3.08 -10.01
CA ASN A 540 12.54 -3.52 -8.69
C ASN A 540 11.53 -4.40 -7.98
N THR A 541 11.18 -5.52 -8.60
CA THR A 541 10.68 -6.61 -7.76
C THR A 541 11.91 -7.27 -7.15
N LYS A 542 12.01 -7.28 -5.81
CA LYS A 542 13.12 -7.91 -5.05
C LYS A 542 13.39 -9.37 -5.48
N LYS A 543 12.43 -10.02 -6.18
CA LYS A 543 12.53 -11.37 -6.78
C LYS A 543 13.11 -11.45 -8.21
N LYS A 544 13.23 -10.34 -8.98
CA LYS A 544 13.54 -10.41 -10.43
C LYS A 544 15.00 -10.66 -10.81
N LYS A 545 15.95 -10.62 -9.86
CA LYS A 545 17.38 -10.93 -10.13
C LYS A 545 17.60 -12.32 -10.77
N LYS A 546 16.64 -13.26 -10.70
CA LYS A 546 16.78 -14.61 -11.29
C LYS A 546 16.40 -14.77 -12.77
N LYS A 547 15.45 -14.01 -13.34
CA LYS A 547 15.00 -14.27 -14.73
C LYS A 547 16.01 -13.85 -15.80
N LYS A 548 16.84 -12.81 -15.56
CA LYS A 548 17.87 -12.39 -16.53
C LYS A 548 19.09 -13.33 -16.59
N LYS A 549 19.41 -14.08 -15.52
CA LYS A 549 20.52 -15.05 -15.55
C LYS A 549 20.20 -16.34 -16.32
N LYS A 550 18.93 -16.76 -16.42
CA LYS A 550 18.54 -17.95 -17.21
C LYS A 550 18.54 -17.72 -18.73
N LYS A 551 18.41 -16.49 -19.22
CA LYS A 551 18.48 -16.16 -20.65
C LYS A 551 19.90 -15.91 -21.19
N LYS A 552 20.91 -15.88 -20.33
CA LYS A 552 22.33 -15.81 -20.72
C LYS A 552 23.07 -17.16 -20.65
N LYS A 553 22.33 -18.26 -20.40
CA LYS A 553 22.84 -19.64 -20.39
C LYS A 553 22.05 -20.57 -21.33
N LYS A 554 21.48 -20.01 -22.39
CA LYS A 554 21.07 -20.76 -23.58
C LYS A 554 21.65 -20.05 -24.78
#